data_AF-A0A843BKC4-F1
#
_entry.id   AF-A0A843BKC4-F1
#
_cell.length_a   1.000
_cell.length_b   1.000
_cell.length_c   1.000
_cell.angle_alpha   90.00
_cell.angle_beta   90.00
_cell.angle_gamma   90.00
#
_symmetry.space_group_name_H-M   'P 1'
#
loop_
_entity.id
_entity.type
_entity.pdbx_description
1 polymer ?
#
loop_
_entity_poly.entity_id
_entity_poly.type
_entity_poly.pdbx_seq_one_letter_code
_entity_poly.pdbx_strand_id
1 'polypeptide(L)'
;MGYRNFSRVCAQTTRKMGFYNKADVLVLVDDNVEWISVKKFIASFNQIDKRRVSEFAKLWKMSDAVADSLRMYCGEEGYRPGDICKPISSDRDPRRFFMDELPNGQSEQVVSFLNKKKKKIIQDVMAGRGRGAARWMLAVEERLDAPPKSALVRMDDVVRHYAEGSTFITRKGNLRLGRITIQRKGGDAGKKTAQMLQFKFSPRDLFTIEESYVFEDCAY
;
A
#
# COMPACT_ATOMS: atom_id res chain seq x y z
N MET A 1 16.64 13.92 -8.55
CA MET A 1 16.12 13.66 -9.92
C MET A 1 17.18 13.78 -11.02
N GLY A 2 18.40 14.26 -10.74
CA GLY A 2 19.51 14.19 -11.69
C GLY A 2 19.59 15.34 -12.71
N TYR A 3 18.58 16.21 -12.76
CA TYR A 3 18.61 17.42 -13.60
C TYR A 3 19.70 18.39 -13.14
N ARG A 4 20.39 18.99 -14.11
CA ARG A 4 21.37 20.08 -13.95
C ARG A 4 21.09 21.13 -15.02
N ASN A 5 21.37 22.40 -14.73
CA ASN A 5 21.23 23.52 -15.69
C ASN A 5 19.83 23.64 -16.33
N PHE A 6 18.76 23.43 -15.56
CA PHE A 6 17.38 23.61 -16.04
C PHE A 6 16.98 25.08 -16.05
N SER A 7 16.06 25.46 -16.93
CA SER A 7 15.58 26.83 -17.07
C SER A 7 14.24 27.07 -16.39
N ARG A 8 13.39 26.04 -16.31
CA ARG A 8 12.03 26.13 -15.78
C ARG A 8 11.69 24.95 -14.90
N VAL A 9 11.10 25.23 -13.74
CA VAL A 9 10.46 24.23 -12.89
C VAL A 9 9.04 24.66 -12.57
N CYS A 10 8.08 23.74 -12.74
CA CYS A 10 6.70 23.94 -12.32
C CYS A 10 6.21 22.69 -11.59
N ALA A 11 5.42 22.86 -10.54
CA ALA A 11 4.81 21.75 -9.81
C ALA A 11 3.31 21.95 -9.70
N GLN A 12 2.54 20.90 -9.97
CA GLN A 12 1.08 20.92 -9.87
C GLN A 12 0.57 19.65 -9.20
N THR A 13 -0.45 19.79 -8.35
CA THR A 13 -1.11 18.63 -7.76
C THR A 13 -1.99 17.93 -8.79
N THR A 14 -1.89 16.60 -8.87
CA THR A 14 -2.60 15.80 -9.89
C THR A 14 -4.12 15.93 -9.76
N ARG A 15 -4.61 16.09 -8.53
CA ARG A 15 -6.04 16.35 -8.25
C ARG A 15 -6.55 17.64 -8.87
N LYS A 16 -5.76 18.72 -8.86
CA LYS A 16 -6.14 20.00 -9.50
C LYS A 16 -6.23 19.88 -11.02
N MET A 17 -5.54 18.89 -11.60
CA MET A 17 -5.60 18.57 -13.04
C MET A 17 -6.72 17.59 -13.40
N GLY A 18 -7.53 17.15 -12.42
CA GLY A 18 -8.58 16.15 -12.64
C GLY A 18 -8.08 14.71 -12.72
N PHE A 19 -6.80 14.45 -12.42
CA PHE A 19 -6.23 13.10 -12.43
C PHE A 19 -6.33 12.44 -11.05
N TYR A 20 -6.90 11.23 -11.01
CA TYR A 20 -6.90 10.35 -9.84
C TYR A 20 -5.86 9.23 -10.00
N ASN A 21 -4.60 9.65 -10.08
CA ASN A 21 -3.45 8.76 -10.29
C ASN A 21 -2.76 8.42 -8.97
N LYS A 22 -1.76 7.52 -9.04
CA LYS A 22 -0.96 7.17 -7.86
C LYS A 22 -0.03 8.31 -7.41
N ALA A 23 0.45 9.09 -8.36
CA ALA A 23 1.20 10.30 -8.09
C ALA A 23 0.27 11.42 -7.59
N ASP A 24 0.74 12.14 -6.58
CA ASP A 24 0.05 13.25 -5.93
C ASP A 24 0.48 14.60 -6.55
N VAL A 25 1.72 14.67 -7.02
CA VAL A 25 2.33 15.86 -7.64
C VAL A 25 2.96 15.46 -8.97
N LEU A 26 2.78 16.33 -9.96
CA LEU A 26 3.53 16.33 -11.20
C LEU A 26 4.50 17.51 -11.15
N VAL A 27 5.77 17.24 -11.44
CA VAL A 27 6.82 18.25 -11.57
C VAL A 27 7.28 18.27 -13.03
N LEU A 28 7.22 19.45 -13.64
CA LEU A 28 7.80 19.75 -14.94
C LEU A 28 9.17 20.36 -14.71
N VAL A 29 10.20 19.75 -15.30
CA VAL A 29 11.55 20.32 -15.37
C VAL A 29 11.88 20.49 -16.85
N ASP A 30 11.86 21.73 -17.31
CA ASP A 30 11.83 22.10 -18.73
C ASP A 30 10.67 21.38 -19.47
N ASP A 31 10.99 20.34 -20.26
CA ASP A 31 10.04 19.48 -20.99
C ASP A 31 9.86 18.08 -20.37
N ASN A 32 10.60 17.77 -19.30
CA ASN A 32 10.52 16.48 -18.63
C ASN A 32 9.42 16.45 -17.57
N VAL A 33 8.71 15.33 -17.49
CA VAL A 33 7.62 15.12 -16.52
C VAL A 33 8.03 14.10 -15.47
N GLU A 34 7.99 14.53 -14.21
CA GLU A 34 8.24 13.69 -13.04
C GLU A 34 6.98 13.53 -12.20
N TRP A 35 6.58 12.27 -11.98
CA TRP A 35 5.41 11.92 -11.20
C TRP A 35 5.84 11.48 -9.80
N ILE A 36 5.37 12.20 -8.77
CA ILE A 36 5.78 12.00 -7.38
C ILE A 36 4.58 11.59 -6.55
N SER A 37 4.67 10.46 -5.86
CA SER A 37 3.74 10.14 -4.77
C SER A 37 4.28 10.72 -3.47
N VAL A 38 3.42 11.40 -2.70
CA VAL A 38 3.81 12.11 -1.48
C VAL A 38 3.16 11.46 -0.27
N LYS A 39 3.95 11.25 0.78
CA LYS A 39 3.51 10.62 2.04
C LYS A 39 3.99 11.43 3.22
N LYS A 40 3.07 12.18 3.80
CA LYS A 40 3.26 12.88 5.06
C LYS A 40 2.95 11.95 6.23
N PHE A 41 3.79 11.97 7.27
CA PHE A 41 3.57 11.15 8.46
C PHE A 41 4.15 11.78 9.72
N ILE A 42 3.44 11.58 10.84
CA ILE A 42 3.94 11.76 12.21
C ILE A 42 4.13 10.36 12.86
N ALA A 43 3.21 9.43 12.56
CA ALA A 43 3.18 8.06 13.08
C ALA A 43 3.78 7.02 12.12
N SER A 44 3.93 5.78 12.59
CA SER A 44 4.76 4.75 11.95
C SER A 44 4.17 4.05 10.72
N PHE A 45 2.85 4.12 10.46
CA PHE A 45 2.23 3.36 9.35
C PHE A 45 1.18 4.13 8.56
N ASN A 46 1.37 4.19 7.24
CA ASN A 46 0.50 4.90 6.31
C ASN A 46 -0.23 3.94 5.37
N GLN A 47 -1.42 4.35 4.92
CA GLN A 47 -2.13 3.65 3.86
C GLN A 47 -1.44 3.89 2.50
N ILE A 48 -1.21 2.80 1.78
CA ILE A 48 -0.72 2.82 0.39
C ILE A 48 -1.91 2.82 -0.57
N ASP A 49 -2.73 1.77 -0.49
CA ASP A 49 -3.85 1.48 -1.39
C ASP A 49 -4.94 0.73 -0.60
N LYS A 50 -6.20 0.89 -0.99
CA LYS A 50 -7.32 0.09 -0.51
C LYS A 50 -8.35 -0.04 -1.63
N ARG A 51 -8.87 -1.26 -1.83
CA ARG A 51 -9.92 -1.55 -2.82
C ARG A 51 -10.74 -2.76 -2.38
N ARG A 52 -11.86 -3.01 -3.06
CA ARG A 52 -12.57 -4.29 -2.91
C ARG A 52 -11.70 -5.43 -3.44
N VAL A 53 -11.91 -6.65 -2.93
CA VAL A 53 -11.13 -7.81 -3.37
C VAL A 53 -11.36 -8.09 -4.86
N SER A 54 -12.57 -7.88 -5.37
CA SER A 54 -12.91 -8.04 -6.79
C SER A 54 -12.05 -7.17 -7.74
N GLU A 55 -11.72 -5.96 -7.32
CA GLU A 55 -10.88 -5.05 -8.10
C GLU A 55 -9.44 -5.59 -8.20
N PHE A 56 -8.88 -6.05 -7.08
CA PHE A 56 -7.57 -6.69 -7.07
C PHE A 56 -7.55 -8.04 -7.78
N ALA A 57 -8.63 -8.82 -7.67
CA ALA A 57 -8.76 -10.10 -8.38
C ALA A 57 -8.67 -9.90 -9.89
N LYS A 58 -9.38 -8.90 -10.44
CA LYS A 58 -9.26 -8.50 -11.85
C LYS A 58 -7.85 -8.01 -12.18
N LEU A 59 -7.26 -7.16 -11.32
CA LEU A 59 -5.96 -6.53 -11.57
C LEU A 59 -4.78 -7.53 -11.59
N TRP A 60 -4.84 -8.55 -10.74
CA TRP A 60 -3.78 -9.53 -10.55
C TRP A 60 -4.09 -10.90 -11.13
N LYS A 61 -5.26 -11.06 -11.76
CA LYS A 61 -5.77 -12.32 -12.30
C LYS A 61 -5.73 -13.42 -11.23
N MET A 62 -6.32 -13.14 -10.07
CA MET A 62 -6.47 -14.13 -9.00
C MET A 62 -7.37 -15.26 -9.48
N SER A 63 -7.13 -16.48 -9.01
CA SER A 63 -8.14 -17.54 -9.07
C SER A 63 -9.29 -17.21 -8.11
N ASP A 64 -10.47 -17.77 -8.37
CA ASP A 64 -11.63 -17.58 -7.50
C ASP A 64 -11.36 -18.06 -6.08
N ALA A 65 -10.64 -19.17 -5.91
CA ALA A 65 -10.23 -19.66 -4.60
C ALA A 65 -9.44 -18.61 -3.79
N VAL A 66 -8.44 -17.96 -4.40
CA VAL A 66 -7.65 -16.91 -3.70
C VAL A 66 -8.50 -15.67 -3.44
N ALA A 67 -9.33 -15.27 -4.41
CA ALA A 67 -10.22 -14.12 -4.25
C ALA A 67 -11.24 -14.36 -3.13
N ASP A 68 -11.85 -15.53 -3.06
CA ASP A 68 -12.84 -15.90 -2.05
C ASP A 68 -12.22 -15.95 -0.65
N SER A 69 -11.02 -16.54 -0.50
CA SER A 69 -10.28 -16.49 0.76
C SER A 69 -9.98 -15.06 1.22
N LEU A 70 -9.65 -14.16 0.29
CA LEU A 70 -9.46 -12.74 0.62
C LEU A 70 -10.78 -12.03 0.95
N ARG A 71 -11.92 -12.41 0.35
CA ARG A 71 -13.25 -11.90 0.71
C ARG A 71 -13.66 -12.35 2.11
N MET A 72 -13.41 -13.62 2.46
CA MET A 72 -13.58 -14.16 3.82
C MET A 72 -12.76 -13.36 4.84
N TYR A 73 -11.49 -13.14 4.52
CA TYR A 73 -10.58 -12.36 5.37
C TYR A 73 -11.03 -10.90 5.57
N CYS A 74 -11.60 -10.29 4.53
CA CYS A 74 -12.10 -8.93 4.59
C CYS A 74 -13.52 -8.84 5.21
N GLY A 75 -14.22 -9.98 5.31
CA GLY A 75 -15.58 -10.06 5.80
C GLY A 75 -16.59 -9.43 4.84
N GLU A 76 -16.38 -9.56 3.53
CA GLU A 76 -17.37 -9.13 2.53
C GLU A 76 -18.70 -9.89 2.73
N GLU A 77 -19.81 -9.30 2.29
CA GLU A 77 -21.16 -9.88 2.44
C GLU A 77 -21.25 -11.24 1.72
N GLY A 78 -21.78 -12.27 2.40
CA GLY A 78 -21.79 -13.65 1.91
C GLY A 78 -20.52 -14.44 2.22
N TYR A 79 -19.51 -13.81 2.82
CA TYR A 79 -18.23 -14.43 3.17
C TYR A 79 -17.86 -14.28 4.65
N ARG A 80 -18.80 -13.87 5.51
CA ARG A 80 -18.55 -13.76 6.96
C ARG A 80 -18.60 -15.14 7.59
N PRO A 81 -18.01 -15.33 8.80
CA PRO A 81 -18.18 -16.54 9.57
C PRO A 81 -19.64 -17.00 9.58
N GLY A 82 -20.57 -16.21 10.13
CA GLY A 82 -21.99 -16.58 10.20
C GLY A 82 -22.70 -16.88 8.86
N ASP A 83 -22.14 -16.46 7.72
CA ASP A 83 -22.69 -16.78 6.39
C ASP A 83 -22.25 -18.18 5.92
N ILE A 84 -21.08 -18.66 6.40
CA ILE A 84 -20.41 -19.89 5.93
C ILE A 84 -20.45 -20.99 7.00
N CYS A 85 -20.11 -20.66 8.25
CA CYS A 85 -20.01 -21.60 9.36
C CYS A 85 -20.29 -20.92 10.72
N LYS A 86 -20.55 -21.70 11.77
CA LYS A 86 -20.63 -21.09 13.11
C LYS A 86 -19.26 -20.55 13.52
N PRO A 87 -19.16 -19.36 14.15
CA PRO A 87 -17.89 -18.80 14.60
C PRO A 87 -17.13 -19.81 15.48
N ILE A 88 -15.84 -20.01 15.18
CA ILE A 88 -15.01 -21.03 15.82
C ILE A 88 -14.67 -20.64 17.29
N SER A 89 -14.75 -19.36 17.64
CA SER A 89 -14.46 -18.82 18.98
C SER A 89 -15.23 -17.53 19.24
N SER A 90 -15.62 -17.29 20.51
CA SER A 90 -16.25 -16.05 20.97
C SER A 90 -15.31 -14.83 20.99
N ASP A 91 -13.99 -15.05 20.95
CA ASP A 91 -12.99 -14.00 21.22
C ASP A 91 -12.41 -13.37 19.94
N ARG A 92 -12.84 -13.85 18.77
CA ARG A 92 -12.42 -13.37 17.45
C ARG A 92 -13.55 -12.54 16.80
N ASP A 93 -13.18 -11.67 15.86
CA ASP A 93 -14.12 -10.75 15.22
C ASP A 93 -15.15 -11.52 14.36
N PRO A 94 -16.44 -11.57 14.72
CA PRO A 94 -17.43 -12.38 14.02
C PRO A 94 -17.76 -11.85 12.61
N ARG A 95 -17.23 -10.69 12.23
CA ARG A 95 -17.50 -10.04 10.96
C ARG A 95 -16.56 -10.49 9.85
N ARG A 96 -15.54 -11.30 10.13
CA ARG A 96 -14.53 -11.76 9.15
C ARG A 96 -13.83 -13.02 9.63
N PHE A 97 -13.09 -13.65 8.72
CA PHE A 97 -12.05 -14.60 9.10
C PHE A 97 -10.72 -13.87 9.27
N PHE A 98 -9.87 -14.35 10.18
CA PHE A 98 -8.44 -14.11 10.11
C PHE A 98 -7.77 -15.16 9.23
N MET A 99 -6.54 -14.89 8.76
CA MET A 99 -5.87 -15.85 7.87
C MET A 99 -5.51 -17.17 8.57
N ASP A 100 -5.33 -17.17 9.88
CA ASP A 100 -5.12 -18.38 10.68
C ASP A 100 -6.43 -19.17 10.91
N GLU A 101 -7.57 -18.65 10.48
CA GLU A 101 -8.90 -19.26 10.65
C GLU A 101 -9.48 -19.82 9.34
N LEU A 102 -8.82 -19.61 8.20
CA LEU A 102 -9.31 -20.12 6.92
C LEU A 102 -9.12 -21.65 6.85
N PRO A 103 -10.15 -22.40 6.43
CA PRO A 103 -10.09 -23.86 6.40
C PRO A 103 -9.30 -24.40 5.19
N ASN A 104 -9.03 -25.71 5.22
CA ASN A 104 -8.67 -26.50 4.03
C ASN A 104 -7.45 -26.00 3.22
N GLY A 105 -6.45 -25.45 3.90
CA GLY A 105 -5.21 -25.01 3.26
C GLY A 105 -5.35 -23.72 2.41
N GLN A 106 -6.46 -22.99 2.57
CA GLN A 106 -6.72 -21.75 1.83
C GLN A 106 -5.68 -20.67 2.15
N SER A 107 -5.20 -20.62 3.38
CA SER A 107 -4.19 -19.66 3.83
C SER A 107 -2.87 -19.84 3.08
N GLU A 108 -2.42 -21.08 2.88
CA GLU A 108 -1.22 -21.39 2.10
C GLU A 108 -1.38 -20.99 0.63
N GLN A 109 -2.57 -21.16 0.04
CA GLN A 109 -2.84 -20.73 -1.33
C GLN A 109 -2.71 -19.21 -1.47
N VAL A 110 -3.27 -18.45 -0.52
CA VAL A 110 -3.15 -16.98 -0.49
C VAL A 110 -1.68 -16.57 -0.33
N VAL A 111 -0.96 -17.15 0.63
CA VAL A 111 0.46 -16.85 0.86
C VAL A 111 1.31 -17.19 -0.36
N SER A 112 1.09 -18.35 -0.99
CA SER A 112 1.78 -18.78 -2.20
C SER A 112 1.53 -17.84 -3.37
N PHE A 113 0.26 -17.45 -3.61
CA PHE A 113 -0.09 -16.47 -4.63
C PHE A 113 0.60 -15.13 -4.41
N LEU A 114 0.52 -14.59 -3.18
CA LEU A 114 1.12 -13.32 -2.82
C LEU A 114 2.64 -13.36 -2.97
N ASN A 115 3.30 -14.43 -2.55
CA ASN A 115 4.74 -14.59 -2.70
C ASN A 115 5.14 -14.67 -4.17
N LYS A 116 4.43 -15.46 -4.99
CA LYS A 116 4.65 -15.59 -6.44
C LYS A 116 4.47 -14.27 -7.20
N LYS A 117 3.58 -13.39 -6.72
CA LYS A 117 3.28 -12.10 -7.35
C LYS A 117 3.88 -10.89 -6.61
N LYS A 118 4.73 -11.12 -5.58
CA LYS A 118 5.18 -10.11 -4.62
C LYS A 118 5.62 -8.80 -5.25
N LYS A 119 6.68 -8.83 -6.08
CA LYS A 119 7.23 -7.62 -6.70
C LYS A 119 6.19 -6.88 -7.55
N LYS A 120 5.35 -7.62 -8.29
CA LYS A 120 4.28 -7.03 -9.12
C LYS A 120 3.18 -6.37 -8.28
N ILE A 121 2.72 -7.04 -7.21
CA ILE A 121 1.73 -6.47 -6.29
C ILE A 121 2.29 -5.20 -5.65
N ILE A 122 3.53 -5.24 -5.18
CA ILE A 122 4.18 -4.08 -4.55
C ILE A 122 4.36 -2.93 -5.54
N GLN A 123 4.80 -3.20 -6.77
CA GLN A 123 4.84 -2.19 -7.84
C GLN A 123 3.46 -1.56 -8.06
N ASP A 124 2.43 -2.40 -8.22
CA ASP A 124 1.08 -1.92 -8.51
C ASP A 124 0.52 -1.03 -7.38
N VAL A 125 0.70 -1.45 -6.13
CA VAL A 125 0.20 -0.67 -5.00
C VAL A 125 1.07 0.55 -4.71
N MET A 126 2.38 0.53 -4.93
CA MET A 126 3.28 1.67 -4.62
C MET A 126 3.35 2.68 -5.77
N ALA A 127 3.63 2.20 -6.99
CA ALA A 127 3.84 3.03 -8.17
C ALA A 127 2.56 3.30 -8.95
N GLY A 128 1.61 2.37 -8.93
CA GLY A 128 0.49 2.38 -9.87
C GLY A 128 0.91 1.90 -11.27
N ARG A 129 0.10 2.21 -12.29
CA ARG A 129 0.32 1.78 -13.68
C ARG A 129 0.04 2.92 -14.66
N GLY A 130 0.56 2.78 -15.88
CA GLY A 130 0.29 3.69 -17.00
C GLY A 130 0.98 5.05 -16.86
N ARG A 131 0.51 6.03 -17.64
CA ARG A 131 1.11 7.36 -17.76
C ARG A 131 1.17 8.14 -16.43
N GLY A 132 0.32 7.79 -15.46
CA GLY A 132 0.28 8.40 -14.13
C GLY A 132 0.97 7.59 -13.03
N ALA A 133 1.80 6.60 -13.38
CA ALA A 133 2.57 5.85 -12.39
C ALA A 133 3.63 6.76 -11.75
N ALA A 134 3.72 6.71 -10.43
CA ALA A 134 4.70 7.47 -9.68
C ALA A 134 6.11 6.94 -9.95
N ARG A 135 7.02 7.84 -10.33
CA ARG A 135 8.44 7.57 -10.57
C ARG A 135 9.28 7.82 -9.32
N TRP A 136 8.76 8.64 -8.41
CA TRP A 136 9.39 8.99 -7.16
C TRP A 136 8.40 8.84 -6.00
N MET A 137 8.94 8.53 -4.82
CA MET A 137 8.23 8.65 -3.55
C MET A 137 8.91 9.72 -2.70
N LEU A 138 8.14 10.71 -2.27
CA LEU A 138 8.54 11.72 -1.29
C LEU A 138 7.89 11.39 0.05
N ALA A 139 8.71 11.05 1.05
CA ALA A 139 8.29 10.97 2.44
C ALA A 139 8.58 12.29 3.13
N VAL A 140 7.61 12.81 3.89
CA VAL A 140 7.76 13.99 4.74
C VAL A 140 7.43 13.59 6.17
N GLU A 141 8.46 13.53 7.02
CA GLU A 141 8.34 13.34 8.46
C GLU A 141 8.02 14.68 9.11
N GLU A 142 6.78 14.84 9.56
CA GLU A 142 6.39 15.98 10.39
C GLU A 142 6.90 15.78 11.82
N ARG A 143 7.51 16.83 12.37
CA ARG A 143 8.09 16.84 13.72
C ARG A 143 7.48 18.00 14.49
N LEU A 144 7.16 17.77 15.77
CA LEU A 144 6.50 18.78 16.60
C LEU A 144 7.44 19.93 16.96
N ASP A 145 8.70 19.61 17.26
CA ASP A 145 9.68 20.56 17.83
C ASP A 145 10.92 20.76 16.93
N ALA A 146 10.83 20.41 15.64
CA ALA A 146 11.93 20.54 14.69
C ALA A 146 11.39 20.75 13.27
N PRO A 147 12.21 21.31 12.35
CA PRO A 147 11.83 21.37 10.95
C PRO A 147 11.52 19.98 10.38
N PRO A 148 10.55 19.85 9.46
CA PRO A 148 10.25 18.58 8.81
C PRO A 148 11.48 17.99 8.14
N LYS A 149 11.55 16.67 8.12
CA LYS A 149 12.60 15.94 7.41
C LYS A 149 11.99 15.19 6.24
N SER A 150 12.64 15.31 5.08
CA SER A 150 12.13 14.78 3.83
C SER A 150 13.11 13.78 3.21
N ALA A 151 12.55 12.73 2.59
CA ALA A 151 13.30 11.74 1.83
C ALA A 151 12.65 11.54 0.46
N LEU A 152 13.41 11.77 -0.61
CA LEU A 152 13.00 11.52 -1.98
C LEU A 152 13.73 10.30 -2.52
N VAL A 153 12.98 9.28 -2.98
CA VAL A 153 13.52 7.99 -3.43
C VAL A 153 12.91 7.62 -4.78
N ARG A 154 13.70 7.02 -5.69
CA ARG A 154 13.16 6.46 -6.93
C ARG A 154 12.22 5.30 -6.62
N MET A 155 11.12 5.21 -7.36
CA MET A 155 10.08 4.22 -7.09
C MET A 155 10.58 2.77 -7.24
N ASP A 156 11.52 2.50 -8.15
CA ASP A 156 12.09 1.15 -8.30
C ASP A 156 12.88 0.72 -7.05
N ASP A 157 13.58 1.66 -6.42
CA ASP A 157 14.33 1.44 -5.18
C ASP A 157 13.37 1.23 -4.00
N VAL A 158 12.26 2.00 -3.96
CA VAL A 158 11.15 1.80 -3.02
C VAL A 158 10.55 0.39 -3.16
N VAL A 159 10.19 0.00 -4.38
CA VAL A 159 9.57 -1.32 -4.63
C VAL A 159 10.52 -2.44 -4.25
N ARG A 160 11.80 -2.32 -4.59
CA ARG A 160 12.84 -3.29 -4.19
C ARG A 160 12.92 -3.41 -2.67
N HIS A 161 13.06 -2.29 -1.95
CA HIS A 161 13.14 -2.28 -0.49
C HIS A 161 11.92 -2.93 0.17
N TYR A 162 10.70 -2.55 -0.21
CA TYR A 162 9.50 -3.11 0.41
C TYR A 162 9.19 -4.56 0.00
N ALA A 163 9.78 -5.04 -1.10
CA ALA A 163 9.69 -6.44 -1.51
C ALA A 163 10.65 -7.38 -0.77
N GLU A 164 11.61 -6.85 -0.03
CA GLU A 164 12.49 -7.65 0.82
C GLU A 164 11.73 -8.35 1.95
N GLY A 165 12.21 -9.54 2.32
CA GLY A 165 11.63 -10.35 3.38
C GLY A 165 10.58 -11.36 2.90
N SER A 166 10.18 -12.24 3.82
CA SER A 166 9.23 -13.33 3.55
C SER A 166 7.78 -12.84 3.46
N THR A 167 6.93 -13.68 2.90
CA THR A 167 5.47 -13.52 2.94
C THR A 167 4.91 -14.52 3.92
N PHE A 168 4.18 -14.05 4.94
CA PHE A 168 3.72 -14.90 6.03
C PHE A 168 2.48 -14.33 6.73
N ILE A 169 1.84 -15.18 7.53
CA ILE A 169 0.72 -14.81 8.40
C ILE A 169 1.28 -14.41 9.77
N THR A 170 0.92 -13.22 10.24
CA THR A 170 1.32 -12.71 11.56
C THR A 170 0.61 -13.47 12.69
N ARG A 171 1.14 -13.39 13.91
CA ARG A 171 0.49 -13.94 15.12
C ARG A 171 -0.95 -13.46 15.34
N LYS A 172 -1.31 -12.28 14.80
CA LYS A 172 -2.67 -11.71 14.88
C LYS A 172 -3.51 -12.07 13.65
N GLY A 173 -3.11 -13.04 12.84
CA GLY A 173 -3.86 -13.50 11.67
C GLY A 173 -3.94 -12.53 10.49
N ASN A 174 -3.14 -11.45 10.49
CA ASN A 174 -2.98 -10.58 9.31
C ASN A 174 -1.84 -11.07 8.39
N LEU A 175 -1.70 -10.49 7.21
CA LEU A 175 -0.67 -10.87 6.23
C LEU A 175 0.49 -9.87 6.21
N ARG A 176 1.70 -10.41 6.01
CA ARG A 176 2.90 -9.67 5.64
C ARG A 176 3.33 -10.06 4.24
N LEU A 177 3.62 -9.06 3.41
CA LEU A 177 4.14 -9.20 2.07
C LEU A 177 5.46 -8.42 1.99
N GLY A 178 6.57 -9.11 2.28
CA GLY A 178 7.84 -8.43 2.52
C GLY A 178 7.72 -7.46 3.70
N ARG A 179 8.02 -6.18 3.47
CA ARG A 179 7.91 -5.13 4.49
C ARG A 179 6.50 -4.49 4.58
N ILE A 180 5.55 -4.90 3.73
CA ILE A 180 4.18 -4.37 3.70
C ILE A 180 3.22 -5.22 4.54
N THR A 181 2.30 -4.56 5.26
CA THR A 181 1.18 -5.21 5.95
C THR A 181 -0.06 -5.17 5.07
N ILE A 182 -0.73 -6.32 4.95
CA ILE A 182 -2.04 -6.44 4.28
C ILE A 182 -3.10 -6.77 5.34
N GLN A 183 -4.12 -5.93 5.43
CA GLN A 183 -5.16 -6.04 6.44
C GLN A 183 -6.54 -5.70 5.91
N ARG A 184 -7.58 -6.19 6.57
CA ARG A 184 -8.92 -5.62 6.43
C ARG A 184 -8.86 -4.14 6.84
N LYS A 185 -9.50 -3.26 6.07
CA LYS A 185 -9.54 -1.81 6.35
C LYS A 185 -10.08 -1.51 7.75
N GLY A 186 -11.20 -2.15 8.12
CA GLY A 186 -11.88 -1.97 9.40
C GLY A 186 -12.31 -0.52 9.67
N GLY A 187 -12.97 -0.33 10.83
CA GLY A 187 -13.51 0.98 11.23
C GLY A 187 -14.62 1.46 10.29
N ASP A 188 -14.71 2.76 10.07
CA ASP A 188 -15.65 3.40 9.12
C ASP A 188 -17.14 3.25 9.48
N ALA A 189 -17.46 3.28 10.78
CA ALA A 189 -18.82 3.24 11.31
C ALA A 189 -19.71 2.11 10.74
N GLY A 190 -19.11 0.96 10.41
CA GLY A 190 -19.82 -0.20 9.86
C GLY A 190 -20.14 -0.14 8.37
N LYS A 191 -19.68 0.89 7.64
CA LYS A 191 -19.88 1.00 6.18
C LYS A 191 -19.22 -0.15 5.42
N LYS A 192 -19.72 -0.47 4.22
CA LYS A 192 -19.16 -1.53 3.33
C LYS A 192 -17.67 -1.30 3.00
N THR A 193 -17.19 -0.06 3.02
CA THR A 193 -15.77 0.32 2.86
C THR A 193 -14.85 -0.24 3.96
N ALA A 194 -15.40 -0.61 5.13
CA ALA A 194 -14.67 -1.30 6.18
C ALA A 194 -14.22 -2.72 5.76
N GLN A 195 -14.89 -3.30 4.75
CA GLN A 195 -14.61 -4.62 4.19
C GLN A 195 -13.61 -4.57 3.03
N MET A 196 -12.91 -3.45 2.79
CA MET A 196 -11.88 -3.38 1.76
C MET A 196 -10.57 -4.03 2.22
N LEU A 197 -9.82 -4.59 1.27
CA LEU A 197 -8.44 -5.02 1.47
C LEU A 197 -7.54 -3.78 1.45
N GLN A 198 -6.69 -3.62 2.47
CA GLN A 198 -5.85 -2.43 2.68
C GLN A 198 -4.38 -2.81 2.79
N PHE A 199 -3.53 -2.04 2.10
CA PHE A 199 -2.08 -2.14 2.15
C PHE A 199 -1.51 -0.99 2.98
N LYS A 200 -0.63 -1.33 3.92
CA LYS A 200 0.07 -0.37 4.78
C LYS A 200 1.57 -0.60 4.79
N PHE A 201 2.30 0.48 4.94
CA PHE A 201 3.77 0.49 5.04
C PHE A 201 4.24 1.57 6.01
N SER A 202 5.50 1.51 6.38
CA SER A 202 6.18 2.53 7.17
C SER A 202 6.94 3.46 6.24
N PRO A 203 6.51 4.71 6.01
CA PRO A 203 7.27 5.66 5.20
C PRO A 203 8.64 6.02 5.82
N ARG A 204 8.81 5.79 7.13
CA ARG A 204 10.09 6.00 7.84
C ARG A 204 11.22 5.15 7.22
N ASP A 205 10.90 3.99 6.65
CA ASP A 205 11.92 3.11 6.07
C ASP A 205 12.60 3.76 4.84
N LEU A 206 11.95 4.73 4.19
CA LEU A 206 12.51 5.47 3.04
C LEU A 206 13.77 6.27 3.38
N PHE A 207 13.93 6.67 4.65
CA PHE A 207 15.13 7.37 5.13
C PHE A 207 16.32 6.43 5.35
N THR A 208 16.10 5.11 5.24
CA THR A 208 17.14 4.08 5.42
C THR A 208 17.56 3.43 4.10
N ILE A 209 16.92 3.80 2.99
CA ILE A 209 17.30 3.36 1.65
C ILE A 209 18.56 4.15 1.25
N GLU A 210 19.62 3.45 0.87
CA GLU A 210 20.93 4.06 0.54
C GLU A 210 20.81 5.10 -0.59
N GLU A 211 19.95 4.85 -1.59
CA GLU A 211 19.71 5.74 -2.71
C GLU A 211 18.76 6.91 -2.40
N SER A 212 18.41 7.13 -1.13
CA SER A 212 17.53 8.22 -0.72
C SER A 212 18.23 9.58 -0.74
N TYR A 213 17.56 10.58 -1.31
CA TYR A 213 17.95 11.98 -1.15
C TYR A 213 17.25 12.51 0.10
N VAL A 214 18.00 12.64 1.20
CA VAL A 214 17.49 13.11 2.48
C VAL A 214 17.86 14.57 2.69
N PHE A 215 16.88 15.38 3.08
CA PHE A 215 17.06 16.81 3.35
C PHE A 215 16.18 17.26 4.51
N GLU A 216 16.64 18.29 5.22
CA GLU A 216 15.84 18.99 6.23
C GLU A 216 15.20 20.18 5.54
N ASP A 217 13.89 20.32 5.70
CA ASP A 217 13.16 21.41 5.10
C ASP A 217 13.53 22.70 5.86
N CYS A 218 13.97 23.74 5.15
CA CYS A 218 14.21 25.03 5.77
C CYS A 218 12.90 25.52 6.40
N ALA A 219 12.94 25.89 7.68
CA ALA A 219 11.81 26.54 8.33
C ALA A 219 11.50 27.83 7.56
N TYR A 220 10.28 27.93 7.04
CA TYR A 220 9.71 29.18 6.52
C TYR A 220 9.13 30.00 7.65
#